data_AF-A0A2V9GTR3-F1
#
_entry.id   AF-A0A2V9GTR3-F1
#
_cell.length_a   1.000
_cell.length_b   1.000
_cell.length_c   1.000
_cell.angle_alpha   90.00
_cell.angle_beta   90.00
_cell.angle_gamma   90.00
#
_symmetry.space_group_name_H-M   'P 1'
#
loop_
_entity.id
_entity.type
_entity.pdbx_description
1 polymer ?
#
loop_
_entity_poly.entity_id
_entity_poly.type
_entity_poly.pdbx_seq_one_letter_code
_entity_poly.pdbx_strand_id
1 'polypeptide(L)'
;MYPNLKLQLFRSSVRQNFLAREVGIDESILSKIIHGYREPSKEQRQLLANYLAVEETWLFEKFEIASRARSAGNHGAPQEMKEDIT
;
A
#
# COMPACT_ATOMS: atom_id res chain seq x y z
N MET A 1 5.33 2.41 -0.11
CA MET A 1 5.36 1.03 0.46
C MET A 1 4.03 0.35 0.15
N TYR A 2 4.01 -0.98 0.12
CA TYR A 2 2.83 -1.81 -0.19
C TYR A 2 2.33 -2.54 1.07
N PRO A 3 1.34 -2.01 1.82
CA PRO A 3 0.87 -2.66 3.04
C PRO A 3 0.20 -4.00 2.78
N ASN A 4 -0.54 -4.12 1.68
CA ASN A 4 -1.24 -5.34 1.31
C ASN A 4 -0.26 -6.49 1.02
N LEU A 5 0.89 -6.18 0.40
CA LEU A 5 1.98 -7.15 0.24
C LEU A 5 2.50 -7.66 1.58
N LYS A 6 2.81 -6.77 2.54
CA LYS A 6 3.27 -7.18 3.87
C LYS A 6 2.20 -8.01 4.61
N LEU A 7 0.95 -7.58 4.56
CA LEU A 7 -0.17 -8.27 5.18
C LEU A 7 -0.34 -9.68 4.60
N GLN A 8 -0.30 -9.82 3.28
CA GLN A 8 -0.48 -11.11 2.62
C GLN A 8 0.66 -12.07 2.93
N LEU A 9 1.91 -11.58 2.96
CA LEU A 9 3.07 -12.39 3.35
C LEU A 9 2.98 -12.87 4.80
N PHE A 10 2.49 -12.02 5.70
CA PHE A 10 2.25 -12.41 7.08
C PHE A 10 1.16 -13.49 7.19
N ARG A 11 0.04 -13.33 6.47
CA ARG A 11 -1.07 -14.29 6.48
C ARG A 11 -0.71 -15.64 5.87
N SER A 12 0.12 -15.66 4.84
CA SER A 12 0.53 -16.90 4.16
C SER A 12 1.56 -17.70 4.95
N SER A 13 2.17 -17.13 6.00
CA SER A 13 3.27 -17.75 6.76
C SER A 13 4.46 -18.18 5.88
N VAL A 14 4.58 -17.59 4.68
CA VAL A 14 5.64 -17.92 3.73
C VAL A 14 6.93 -17.22 4.15
N ARG A 15 8.02 -18.00 4.21
CA ARG A 15 9.36 -17.43 4.44
C ARG A 15 9.84 -16.68 3.20
N GLN A 16 10.37 -15.48 3.38
CA GLN A 16 10.83 -14.62 2.28
C GLN A 16 11.89 -15.31 1.40
N ASN A 17 12.84 -16.02 2.00
CA ASN A 17 13.90 -16.73 1.29
C ASN A 17 13.34 -17.86 0.43
N PHE A 18 12.27 -18.51 0.91
CA PHE A 18 11.58 -19.54 0.15
C PHE A 18 10.78 -18.90 -0.98
N LEU A 19 10.00 -17.87 -0.70
CA LEU A 19 9.28 -17.09 -1.72
C LEU A 19 10.21 -16.63 -2.84
N ALA A 20 11.32 -15.99 -2.50
CA ALA A 20 12.34 -15.51 -3.43
C ALA A 20 12.75 -16.60 -4.44
N ARG A 21 13.02 -17.81 -3.94
CA ARG A 21 13.37 -18.96 -4.78
C ARG A 21 12.21 -19.43 -5.65
N GLU A 22 11.00 -19.52 -5.11
CA GLU A 22 9.82 -20.00 -5.84
C GLU A 22 9.41 -19.06 -6.97
N VAL A 23 9.53 -17.75 -6.77
CA VAL A 23 9.20 -16.75 -7.81
C VAL A 23 10.40 -16.32 -8.65
N GLY A 24 11.60 -16.90 -8.41
CA GLY A 24 12.81 -16.57 -9.16
C GLY A 24 13.30 -15.12 -8.98
N ILE A 25 12.99 -14.48 -7.85
CA ILE A 25 13.43 -13.11 -7.53
C ILE A 25 14.58 -13.20 -6.51
N ASP A 26 15.66 -12.46 -6.76
CA ASP A 26 16.75 -12.33 -5.79
C ASP A 26 16.25 -11.86 -4.42
N GLU A 27 16.72 -12.50 -3.35
CA GLU A 27 16.22 -12.26 -1.99
C GLU A 27 16.42 -10.81 -1.54
N SER A 28 17.53 -10.18 -1.92
CA SER A 28 17.80 -8.78 -1.59
C SER A 28 16.85 -7.83 -2.34
N ILE A 29 16.50 -8.18 -3.57
CA ILE A 29 15.52 -7.45 -4.37
C ILE A 29 14.12 -7.58 -3.80
N LEU A 30 13.70 -8.80 -3.45
CA LEU A 30 12.41 -9.04 -2.80
C LEU A 30 12.31 -8.28 -1.48
N SER A 31 13.38 -8.28 -0.67
CA SER A 31 13.45 -7.48 0.56
C SER A 31 13.21 -6.00 0.30
N LYS A 32 13.92 -5.41 -0.68
CA LYS A 32 13.76 -4.00 -1.03
C LYS A 32 12.35 -3.68 -1.53
N ILE A 33 11.71 -4.59 -2.27
CA ILE A 33 10.30 -4.44 -2.71
C ILE A 33 9.35 -4.43 -1.51
N ILE A 34 9.45 -5.43 -0.62
CA ILE A 34 8.60 -5.57 0.57
C ILE A 34 8.69 -4.32 1.46
N HIS A 35 9.89 -3.79 1.65
CA HIS A 35 10.13 -2.60 2.47
C HIS A 35 9.86 -1.28 1.74
N GLY A 36 9.59 -1.31 0.43
CA GLY A 36 9.31 -0.12 -0.37
C GLY A 36 10.54 0.69 -0.76
N TYR A 37 11.74 0.13 -0.64
CA TYR A 37 12.99 0.73 -1.14
C TYR A 37 13.20 0.50 -2.64
N ARG A 38 12.42 -0.38 -3.26
CA ARG A 38 12.45 -0.65 -4.69
C ARG A 38 11.04 -0.86 -5.23
N GLU A 39 10.79 -0.32 -6.41
CA GLU A 39 9.58 -0.61 -7.19
C GLU A 39 9.73 -1.95 -7.93
N PRO A 40 8.73 -2.86 -7.83
CA PRO A 40 8.73 -4.11 -8.58
C PRO A 40 8.43 -3.88 -10.06
N SER A 41 9.03 -4.67 -10.94
CA SER A 41 8.66 -4.69 -12.36
C SER A 41 7.25 -5.30 -12.55
N LYS A 42 6.65 -5.09 -13.72
CA LYS A 42 5.36 -5.72 -14.07
C LYS A 42 5.39 -7.24 -13.92
N GLU A 43 6.48 -7.86 -14.37
CA GLU A 43 6.70 -9.30 -14.24
C GLU A 43 6.78 -9.73 -12.78
N GLN A 44 7.55 -9.02 -11.95
CA GLN A 44 7.65 -9.31 -10.51
C GLN A 44 6.30 -9.17 -9.80
N ARG A 45 5.49 -8.17 -10.20
CA ARG A 45 4.14 -7.99 -9.65
C ARG A 45 3.25 -9.19 -9.98
N GLN A 46 3.24 -9.61 -11.24
CA GLN A 46 2.44 -10.77 -11.68
C GLN A 46 2.90 -12.06 -10.98
N LEU A 47 4.21 -12.30 -10.88
CA LEU A 47 4.75 -13.50 -10.21
C LEU A 47 4.33 -13.57 -8.74
N LEU A 48 4.46 -12.46 -8.02
CA LEU A 48 4.08 -12.37 -6.60
C LEU A 48 2.57 -12.51 -6.41
N ALA A 49 1.75 -11.88 -7.26
CA ALA A 49 0.29 -12.00 -7.22
C ALA A 49 -0.18 -13.45 -7.46
N ASN A 50 0.38 -14.10 -8.48
CA ASN A 50 0.07 -15.49 -8.81
C ASN A 50 0.47 -16.44 -7.68
N TYR A 51 1.69 -16.31 -7.16
CA TYR A 51 2.16 -17.18 -6.07
C TYR A 51 1.33 -17.02 -4.80
N LEU A 52 0.96 -15.78 -4.47
CA LEU A 52 0.16 -15.47 -3.28
C LEU A 52 -1.35 -15.65 -3.48
N ALA A 53 -1.77 -16.07 -4.68
CA ALA A 53 -3.16 -16.28 -5.10
C ALA A 53 -4.09 -15.09 -4.77
N VAL A 54 -3.64 -13.88 -5.10
CA VAL A 54 -4.38 -12.62 -4.88
C VAL A 54 -4.25 -11.68 -6.07
N GLU A 55 -5.23 -10.78 -6.22
CA GLU A 55 -5.23 -9.78 -7.28
C GLU A 55 -4.02 -8.83 -7.20
N GLU A 56 -3.38 -8.60 -8.35
CA GLU A 56 -2.17 -7.77 -8.44
C GLU A 56 -2.44 -6.31 -8.02
N THR A 57 -3.59 -5.77 -8.43
CA THR A 57 -3.99 -4.39 -8.14
C THR A 57 -4.14 -4.15 -6.65
N TRP A 58 -4.75 -5.09 -5.94
CA TRP A 58 -4.89 -5.06 -4.48
C TRP A 58 -3.53 -5.25 -3.80
N LEU A 59 -2.74 -6.23 -4.23
CA LEU A 59 -1.47 -6.58 -3.60
C LEU A 59 -0.46 -5.41 -3.61
N PHE A 60 -0.44 -4.65 -4.71
CA PHE A 60 0.44 -3.52 -4.93
C PHE A 60 -0.29 -2.16 -4.86
N GLU A 61 -1.40 -2.09 -4.12
CA GLU A 61 -2.01 -0.81 -3.80
C GLU A 61 -1.05 0.01 -2.93
N LYS A 62 -0.75 1.25 -3.37
CA LYS A 62 0.10 2.16 -2.61
C LYS A 62 -0.76 2.85 -1.55
N PHE A 63 -0.32 2.76 -0.31
CA PHE A 63 -0.92 3.56 0.76
C PHE A 63 -0.22 4.92 0.82
N GLU A 64 -0.92 5.96 0.38
CA GLU A 64 -0.51 7.36 0.53
C GLU A 64 -0.66 7.75 2.01
N ILE A 65 0.44 7.73 2.79
CA ILE A 65 0.42 8.25 4.18
C ILE A 65 0.27 9.81 4.19
N ALA A 66 0.06 10.47 3.06
CA ALA A 66 0.06 11.93 2.96
C ALA A 66 -1.10 12.52 2.14
N SER A 67 -2.36 12.44 2.63
CA SER A 67 -3.31 13.54 2.36
C SER A 67 -4.55 13.64 3.27
N ARG A 68 -4.86 12.69 4.17
CA ARG A 68 -6.05 12.85 5.04
C ARG A 68 -5.91 13.96 6.10
N ALA A 69 -4.69 14.44 6.36
CA ALA A 69 -4.44 15.59 7.24
C ALA A 69 -4.70 16.96 6.59
N ARG A 70 -4.92 17.05 5.26
CA ARG A 70 -5.20 18.33 4.57
C ARG A 70 -6.67 18.49 4.13
N SER A 71 -7.46 17.42 4.12
CA SER A 71 -8.88 17.47 3.73
C SER A 71 -9.84 17.65 4.92
N ALA A 72 -9.35 17.55 6.16
CA ALA A 72 -10.15 17.70 7.38
C ALA A 72 -10.10 19.12 7.98
N GLY A 73 -9.77 20.14 7.18
CA GLY A 73 -9.64 21.53 7.62
C GLY A 73 -10.59 22.53 6.93
N ASN A 74 -11.59 22.05 6.18
CA ASN A 74 -12.56 22.93 5.51
C ASN A 74 -14.01 22.66 5.96
N HIS A 75 -14.22 22.54 7.27
CA HIS A 75 -15.54 22.76 7.85
C HIS A 75 -15.71 24.26 8.09
N GLY A 76 -16.72 24.80 7.43
CA GLY A 76 -16.94 26.21 7.18
C GLY A 76 -16.97 27.10 8.42
N ALA A 77 -16.57 28.34 8.18
CA ALA A 77 -16.89 29.47 9.04
C ALA A 77 -18.40 29.52 9.31
N PRO A 78 -18.84 29.69 10.56
CA PRO A 78 -20.19 30.16 10.83
C PRO A 78 -20.29 31.61 10.35
N GLN A 79 -21.14 31.82 9.36
CA GLN A 79 -21.59 33.12 8.91
C GLN A 79 -22.38 33.77 10.08
N GLU A 80 -21.81 34.81 10.71
CA GLU A 80 -22.53 35.66 11.66
C GLU A 80 -23.69 36.35 10.92
N MET A 81 -24.90 35.76 11.03
CA MET A 81 -26.14 36.48 10.82
C MET A 81 -26.39 37.34 12.06
N LYS A 82 -26.07 38.63 11.97
CA LYS A 82 -26.61 39.60 12.93
C LYS A 82 -28.00 39.98 12.43
N GLU A 83 -28.99 39.35 13.03
CA GLU A 83 -30.39 39.69 12.87
C GLU A 83 -30.66 41.02 13.57
N ASP A 84 -31.25 41.92 12.79
CA ASP A 84 -31.80 43.21 13.18
C ASP A 84 -33.07 42.97 14.00
N ILE A 85 -33.08 43.28 15.30
CA ILE A 85 -34.30 43.42 16.11
C ILE A 85 -34.16 44.65 17.02
N THR A 86 -34.90 45.70 16.62
CA THR A 86 -35.63 46.75 17.37
C THR A 86 -34.94 47.48 18.52
#